data_AF-A0A800JZI5-F1
#
_entry.id   AF-A0A800JZI5-F1
#
_cell.length_a   1.000
_cell.length_b   1.000
_cell.length_c   1.000
_cell.angle_alpha   90.00
_cell.angle_beta   90.00
_cell.angle_gamma   90.00
#
_symmetry.space_group_name_H-M   'P 1'
#
loop_
_entity.id
_entity.type
_entity.pdbx_description
1 polymer ?
#
loop_
_entity_poly.entity_id
_entity_poly.type
_entity_poly.pdbx_seq_one_letter_code
_entity_poly.pdbx_strand_id
1 'polypeptide(L)'
;MPGMTKAAGEPARSATSRLRLAGVMLYPMLDPTHQPAGRKPRVALFVTCMVDVVYPDVGMAAVSLLGEHGADVVFPEGQTCCGQPAFNSGRRPDARKIAVGFLDVFGPLVESGEVDAIVAPSGSCVAMVRHSYEILLAEARPKVRERAHRLAECTYELTEYLVDVLGVDSTDGRSDQRIT
;
A
#
# COMPACT_ATOMS: atom_id res chain seq x y z
N MET A 1 58.20 1.27 31.21
CA MET A 1 58.15 2.52 30.41
C MET A 1 59.32 2.51 29.43
N PRO A 2 59.25 3.14 28.26
CA PRO A 2 58.11 3.42 27.37
C PRO A 2 58.42 3.08 25.89
N GLY A 3 57.43 3.19 24.99
CA GLY A 3 57.69 3.14 23.54
C GLY A 3 56.44 3.04 22.67
N MET A 4 55.56 4.04 22.73
CA MET A 4 54.48 4.26 21.77
C MET A 4 55.03 4.51 20.35
N THR A 5 54.36 3.98 19.33
CA THR A 5 53.94 4.77 18.17
C THR A 5 52.63 4.22 17.59
N LYS A 6 51.88 5.16 17.01
CA LYS A 6 50.44 5.20 16.78
C LYS A 6 50.19 5.27 15.27
N ALA A 7 48.98 4.87 14.87
CA ALA A 7 48.19 5.31 13.70
C ALA A 7 48.62 4.87 12.30
N ALA A 8 47.72 4.17 11.61
CA ALA A 8 46.74 4.72 10.65
C ALA A 8 45.86 3.53 10.21
N GLY A 9 44.53 3.53 10.20
CA GLY A 9 43.59 4.63 9.99
C GLY A 9 43.05 4.51 8.56
N GLU A 10 41.98 3.73 8.36
CA GLU A 10 41.19 3.79 7.12
C GLU A 10 39.69 3.77 7.45
N PRO A 11 38.87 4.66 6.84
CA PRO A 11 37.71 5.23 7.50
C PRO A 11 36.43 4.44 7.28
N ALA A 12 35.56 4.52 8.28
CA ALA A 12 34.14 4.23 8.17
C ALA A 12 33.55 5.00 6.98
N ARG A 13 32.93 4.28 6.05
CA ARG A 13 32.26 4.89 4.89
C ARG A 13 31.00 5.62 5.34
N SER A 14 31.23 6.91 5.56
CA SER A 14 30.34 8.06 5.41
C SER A 14 28.93 7.76 4.89
N ALA A 15 27.96 8.13 5.73
CA ALA A 15 26.57 8.29 5.36
C ALA A 15 26.43 9.17 4.12
N THR A 16 26.00 8.58 3.00
CA THR A 16 25.60 9.34 1.82
C THR A 16 24.30 10.07 2.13
N SER A 17 24.47 11.33 2.52
CA SER A 17 23.55 12.45 2.31
C SER A 17 22.66 12.21 1.08
N ARG A 18 21.40 11.84 1.31
CA ARG A 18 20.36 11.92 0.29
C ARG A 18 19.88 13.37 0.26
N LEU A 19 20.23 14.08 -0.81
CA LEU A 19 19.66 15.39 -1.14
C LEU A 19 18.13 15.30 -1.03
N ARG A 20 17.56 16.09 -0.11
CA ARG A 20 16.12 16.37 -0.07
C ARG A 20 15.82 17.30 -1.24
N LEU A 21 15.26 16.78 -2.33
CA LEU A 21 14.53 17.64 -3.26
C LEU A 21 13.26 18.13 -2.54
N ALA A 22 13.24 19.42 -2.24
CA ALA A 22 12.07 20.12 -1.76
C ALA A 22 11.01 20.20 -2.87
N GLY A 23 9.74 19.89 -2.56
CA GLY A 23 8.62 20.42 -3.34
C GLY A 23 7.51 19.47 -3.79
N VAL A 24 7.43 18.23 -3.29
CA VAL A 24 6.17 17.47 -3.30
C VAL A 24 5.95 16.93 -1.90
N MET A 25 4.84 17.31 -1.27
CA MET A 25 4.41 16.79 0.04
C MET A 25 3.92 15.36 -0.14
N LEU A 26 4.85 14.46 -0.50
CA LEU A 26 4.66 13.05 -0.73
C LEU A 26 4.49 12.41 0.66
N TYR A 27 3.26 12.03 1.01
CA TYR A 27 2.85 11.14 2.10
C TYR A 27 3.81 11.02 3.31
N PRO A 28 3.50 11.64 4.47
CA PRO A 28 4.33 11.54 5.68
C PRO A 28 4.31 10.16 6.39
N MET A 29 4.09 9.05 5.67
CA MET A 29 3.85 7.70 6.24
C MET A 29 4.87 6.63 5.83
N LEU A 30 5.97 7.00 5.14
CA LEU A 30 7.13 6.11 4.98
C LEU A 30 8.02 6.21 6.23
N ASP A 31 7.49 5.82 7.38
CA ASP A 31 8.34 5.39 8.48
C ASP A 31 8.57 3.88 8.30
N PRO A 32 9.76 3.44 7.82
CA PRO A 32 10.09 2.03 7.66
C PRO A 32 10.15 1.25 9.00
N THR A 33 9.85 1.90 10.12
CA THR A 33 9.75 1.29 11.45
C THR A 33 8.32 1.10 11.96
N HIS A 34 7.29 1.35 11.15
CA HIS A 34 5.91 1.01 11.53
C HIS A 34 5.62 -0.49 11.41
N GLN A 35 6.43 -1.31 12.10
CA GLN A 35 5.99 -2.64 12.49
C GLN A 35 5.06 -2.49 13.71
N PRO A 36 3.81 -2.98 13.65
CA PRO A 36 2.95 -2.99 14.83
C PRO A 36 3.65 -3.80 15.93
N ALA A 37 4.00 -3.14 17.04
CA ALA A 37 4.73 -3.74 18.14
C ALA A 37 3.96 -4.96 18.70
N GLY A 38 4.54 -6.15 18.56
CA GLY A 38 4.11 -7.37 19.25
C GLY A 38 2.91 -8.13 18.67
N ARG A 39 2.34 -7.73 17.52
CA ARG A 39 1.32 -8.54 16.80
C ARG A 39 1.56 -8.56 15.29
N LYS A 40 1.08 -9.61 14.63
CA LYS A 40 1.10 -9.69 13.17
C LYS A 40 0.31 -8.51 12.56
N PRO A 41 0.83 -7.85 11.51
CA PRO A 41 0.08 -6.83 10.79
C PRO A 41 -1.15 -7.47 10.16
N ARG A 42 -2.31 -6.83 10.32
CA ARG A 42 -3.58 -7.29 9.74
C ARG A 42 -3.86 -6.46 8.50
N VAL A 43 -4.07 -7.11 7.36
CA VAL A 43 -4.26 -6.43 6.07
C VAL A 43 -5.60 -6.79 5.46
N ALA A 44 -6.37 -5.78 5.05
CA ALA A 44 -7.53 -5.99 4.22
C ALA A 44 -7.09 -6.14 2.76
N LEU A 45 -7.27 -7.33 2.20
CA LEU A 45 -7.02 -7.55 0.78
C LEU A 45 -8.16 -6.92 -0.04
N PHE A 46 -7.84 -5.86 -0.76
CA PHE A 46 -8.66 -5.37 -1.86
C PHE A 46 -8.29 -6.14 -3.12
N VAL A 47 -9.01 -7.24 -3.38
CA VAL A 47 -8.68 -8.17 -4.46
C VAL A 47 -8.77 -7.52 -5.84
N THR A 48 -9.63 -6.51 -5.98
CA THR A 48 -9.99 -5.83 -7.24
C THR A 48 -10.87 -6.67 -8.16
N CYS A 49 -11.68 -5.98 -8.98
CA CYS A 49 -12.65 -6.65 -9.84
C CYS A 49 -12.05 -7.52 -10.96
N MET A 50 -10.85 -7.20 -11.46
CA MET A 50 -10.23 -8.01 -12.53
C MET A 50 -9.62 -9.30 -11.97
N VAL A 51 -8.96 -9.23 -10.82
CA VAL A 51 -8.43 -10.42 -10.18
C VAL A 51 -9.56 -11.34 -9.74
N ASP A 52 -10.61 -10.80 -9.13
CA ASP A 52 -11.76 -11.58 -8.66
C ASP A 52 -12.46 -12.36 -9.79
N VAL A 53 -12.63 -11.73 -10.96
CA VAL A 53 -13.41 -12.32 -12.07
C VAL A 53 -12.56 -13.04 -13.10
N VAL A 54 -11.34 -12.56 -13.38
CA VAL A 54 -10.54 -12.99 -14.55
C VAL A 54 -9.28 -13.75 -14.13
N TYR A 55 -8.65 -13.38 -13.02
CA TYR A 55 -7.36 -13.93 -12.60
C TYR A 55 -7.36 -14.31 -11.10
N PRO A 56 -8.26 -15.21 -10.65
CA PRO A 56 -8.44 -15.50 -9.22
C PRO A 56 -7.16 -16.07 -8.58
N ASP A 57 -6.34 -16.78 -9.35
CA ASP A 57 -5.04 -17.31 -8.90
C ASP A 57 -4.10 -16.20 -8.40
N VAL A 58 -4.20 -14.98 -8.95
CA VAL A 58 -3.42 -13.82 -8.47
C VAL A 58 -3.86 -13.40 -7.07
N GLY A 59 -5.16 -13.45 -6.78
CA GLY A 59 -5.69 -13.16 -5.45
C GLY A 59 -5.20 -14.19 -4.42
N MET A 60 -5.26 -15.47 -4.78
CA MET A 60 -4.76 -16.56 -3.93
C MET A 60 -3.25 -16.44 -3.69
N ALA A 61 -2.47 -16.14 -4.74
CA ALA A 61 -1.04 -15.91 -4.62
C ALA A 61 -0.71 -14.70 -3.73
N ALA A 62 -1.48 -13.61 -3.82
CA ALA A 62 -1.32 -12.45 -2.95
C ALA A 62 -1.57 -12.79 -1.47
N VAL A 63 -2.61 -13.59 -1.18
CA VAL A 63 -2.88 -14.08 0.18
C VAL A 63 -1.71 -14.92 0.70
N SER A 64 -1.23 -15.88 -0.09
CA SER A 64 -0.09 -16.73 0.28
C SER A 64 1.16 -15.89 0.57
N LEU A 65 1.52 -14.98 -0.34
CA LEU A 65 2.72 -14.17 -0.21
C LEU A 65 2.67 -13.25 1.02
N LEU A 66 1.54 -12.60 1.28
CA LEU A 66 1.36 -11.78 2.48
C LEU A 66 1.42 -12.63 3.76
N GLY A 67 0.81 -13.82 3.76
CA GLY A 67 0.83 -14.74 4.90
C GLY A 67 2.21 -15.31 5.21
N GLU A 68 2.97 -15.69 4.19
CA GLU A 68 4.35 -16.16 4.29
C GLU A 68 5.28 -15.10 4.88
N HIS A 69 5.00 -13.83 4.62
CA HIS A 69 5.72 -12.68 5.18
C HIS A 69 5.08 -12.11 6.46
N GLY A 70 4.24 -12.89 7.13
CA GLY A 70 3.81 -12.62 8.51
C GLY A 70 2.58 -11.73 8.66
N ALA A 71 1.89 -11.37 7.57
CA ALA A 71 0.64 -10.63 7.63
C ALA A 71 -0.56 -11.57 7.82
N ASP A 72 -1.51 -11.15 8.66
CA ASP A 72 -2.82 -11.78 8.77
C ASP A 72 -3.78 -11.12 7.78
N VAL A 73 -4.14 -11.85 6.72
CA VAL A 73 -4.98 -11.32 5.64
C VAL A 73 -6.45 -11.51 5.95
N VAL A 74 -7.24 -10.43 5.83
CA VAL A 74 -8.70 -10.48 5.87
C VAL A 74 -9.28 -10.03 4.53
N PHE A 75 -10.44 -10.58 4.19
CA PHE A 75 -11.17 -10.23 2.98
C PHE A 75 -12.53 -9.64 3.38
N PRO A 76 -12.75 -8.32 3.26
CA PRO A 76 -14.06 -7.75 3.49
C PRO A 76 -15.04 -8.18 2.41
N GLU A 77 -16.18 -8.71 2.83
CA GLU A 77 -17.32 -8.94 1.94
C GLU A 77 -17.86 -7.60 1.41
N GLY A 78 -18.47 -7.65 0.22
CA GLY A 78 -19.10 -6.47 -0.39
C GLY A 78 -18.14 -5.50 -1.07
N GLN A 79 -16.84 -5.79 -1.13
CA GLN A 79 -15.92 -5.06 -2.00
C GLN A 79 -16.34 -5.20 -3.47
N THR A 80 -16.14 -4.15 -4.27
CA THR A 80 -16.49 -4.13 -5.69
C THR A 80 -15.31 -3.64 -6.55
N CYS A 81 -15.54 -2.70 -7.48
CA CYS A 81 -14.49 -2.08 -8.28
C CYS A 81 -13.93 -0.85 -7.55
N CYS A 82 -12.73 -0.38 -7.92
CA CYS A 82 -12.20 0.92 -7.52
C CYS A 82 -12.83 2.09 -8.31
N GLY A 83 -13.62 1.81 -9.35
CA GLY A 83 -14.28 2.81 -10.19
C GLY A 83 -13.41 3.44 -11.28
N GLN A 84 -12.15 3.01 -11.43
CA GLN A 84 -11.23 3.56 -12.43
C GLN A 84 -11.73 3.46 -13.89
N PRO A 85 -12.35 2.35 -14.35
CA PRO A 85 -12.91 2.30 -15.70
C PRO A 85 -13.98 3.37 -15.95
N ALA A 86 -14.85 3.63 -14.97
CA ALA A 86 -15.86 4.69 -15.06
C ALA A 86 -15.20 6.08 -15.04
N PHE A 87 -14.19 6.27 -14.20
CA PHE A 87 -13.41 7.51 -14.12
C PHE A 87 -12.74 7.86 -15.46
N ASN A 88 -12.03 6.88 -16.05
CA ASN A 88 -11.33 7.03 -17.32
C ASN A 88 -12.28 7.27 -18.50
N SER A 89 -13.50 6.72 -18.42
CA SER A 89 -14.54 6.92 -19.44
C SER A 89 -15.34 8.22 -19.28
N GLY A 90 -14.97 9.10 -18.33
CA GLY A 90 -15.69 10.34 -18.06
C GLY A 90 -17.00 10.17 -17.29
N ARG A 91 -17.37 8.95 -16.89
CA ARG A 91 -18.57 8.65 -16.07
C ARG A 91 -18.30 8.97 -14.59
N ARG A 92 -18.03 10.24 -14.30
CA ARG A 92 -17.66 10.71 -12.96
C ARG A 92 -18.76 10.48 -11.90
N PRO A 93 -20.07 10.64 -12.17
CA PRO A 93 -21.12 10.32 -11.20
C PRO A 93 -21.09 8.86 -10.76
N ASP A 94 -20.86 7.93 -11.68
CA ASP A 94 -20.79 6.50 -11.37
C ASP A 94 -19.50 6.16 -10.60
N ALA A 95 -18.37 6.74 -11.03
CA ALA A 95 -17.10 6.60 -10.31
C ALA A 95 -17.20 7.11 -8.87
N ARG A 96 -17.92 8.21 -8.60
CA ARG A 96 -18.17 8.70 -7.23
C ARG A 96 -18.97 7.71 -6.39
N LYS A 97 -20.04 7.13 -6.94
CA LYS A 97 -20.85 6.13 -6.22
C LYS A 97 -20.01 4.93 -5.84
N ILE A 98 -19.19 4.44 -6.76
CA ILE A 98 -18.27 3.32 -6.53
C ILE A 98 -17.23 3.69 -5.46
N ALA A 99 -16.65 4.90 -5.54
CA ALA A 99 -15.69 5.37 -4.55
C ALA A 99 -16.30 5.43 -3.14
N VAL A 100 -17.53 5.94 -3.00
CA VAL A 100 -18.25 5.93 -1.72
C VAL A 100 -18.46 4.50 -1.21
N GLY A 101 -18.86 3.56 -2.07
CA GLY A 101 -18.99 2.15 -1.70
C GLY A 101 -17.68 1.54 -1.19
N PHE A 102 -16.55 1.88 -1.81
CA PHE A 102 -15.23 1.48 -1.30
C PHE A 102 -14.98 2.04 0.11
N LEU A 103 -15.28 3.31 0.35
CA LEU A 103 -15.12 3.92 1.69
C LEU A 103 -16.03 3.25 2.72
N ASP A 104 -17.23 2.84 2.34
CA ASP A 104 -18.20 2.21 3.24
C ASP A 104 -17.78 0.78 3.64
N VAL A 105 -17.08 0.06 2.75
CA VAL A 105 -16.55 -1.28 3.02
C VAL A 105 -15.27 -1.23 3.86
N PHE A 106 -14.28 -0.46 3.42
CA PHE A 106 -12.95 -0.48 4.05
C PHE A 106 -12.80 0.52 5.21
N GLY A 107 -13.60 1.59 5.22
CA GLY A 107 -13.58 2.62 6.26
C GLY A 107 -13.76 2.06 7.67
N PRO A 108 -14.81 1.27 7.95
CA PRO A 108 -15.05 0.71 9.28
C PRO A 108 -13.90 -0.16 9.80
N LEU A 109 -13.24 -0.93 8.93
CA LEU A 109 -12.11 -1.79 9.31
C LEU A 109 -10.89 -0.97 9.77
N VAL A 110 -10.56 0.09 9.03
CA VAL A 110 -9.43 0.98 9.36
C VAL A 110 -9.76 1.88 10.56
N GLU A 111 -11.00 2.35 10.67
CA GLU A 111 -11.44 3.21 11.78
C GLU A 111 -11.49 2.48 13.12
N SER A 112 -11.91 1.21 13.12
CA SER A 112 -11.93 0.36 14.31
C SER A 112 -10.54 -0.19 14.70
N GLY A 113 -9.55 -0.06 13.82
CA GLY A 113 -8.23 -0.67 14.01
C GLY A 113 -8.24 -2.18 13.82
N GLU A 114 -9.25 -2.74 13.15
CA GLU A 114 -9.29 -4.16 12.82
C GLU A 114 -8.17 -4.53 11.84
N VAL A 115 -7.86 -3.62 10.91
CA VAL A 115 -6.77 -3.75 9.94
C VAL A 115 -5.84 -2.55 10.02
N ASP A 116 -4.57 -2.81 9.75
CA ASP A 116 -3.49 -1.82 9.74
C ASP A 116 -3.33 -1.19 8.35
N ALA A 117 -3.64 -1.94 7.29
CA ALA A 117 -3.52 -1.51 5.90
C ALA A 117 -4.56 -2.15 4.99
N ILE A 118 -4.79 -1.51 3.85
CA ILE A 118 -5.49 -2.06 2.69
C ILE A 118 -4.42 -2.37 1.63
N VAL A 119 -4.40 -3.59 1.10
CA VAL A 119 -3.40 -4.00 0.11
C VAL A 119 -4.12 -4.48 -1.15
N ALA A 120 -3.65 -4.07 -2.32
CA ALA A 120 -4.22 -4.51 -3.59
C ALA A 120 -3.13 -4.96 -4.58
N PRO A 121 -3.31 -6.09 -5.30
CA PRO A 121 -2.43 -6.54 -6.37
C PRO A 121 -2.70 -5.76 -7.68
N SER A 122 -2.78 -4.43 -7.60
CA SER A 122 -3.08 -3.57 -8.74
C SER A 122 -2.70 -2.12 -8.47
N GLY A 123 -1.57 -1.69 -9.06
CA GLY A 123 -1.14 -0.29 -8.99
C GLY A 123 -2.18 0.71 -9.51
N SER A 124 -2.96 0.33 -10.53
CA SER A 124 -3.99 1.23 -11.09
C SER A 124 -5.16 1.44 -10.11
N CYS A 125 -5.58 0.38 -9.41
CA CYS A 125 -6.61 0.47 -8.37
C CYS A 125 -6.13 1.26 -7.16
N VAL A 126 -4.87 1.06 -6.75
CA VAL A 126 -4.27 1.84 -5.65
C VAL A 126 -4.16 3.31 -6.03
N ALA A 127 -3.68 3.64 -7.22
CA ALA A 127 -3.63 5.02 -7.71
C ALA A 127 -5.01 5.68 -7.78
N MET A 128 -6.05 4.91 -8.11
CA MET A 128 -7.43 5.38 -8.09
C MET A 128 -7.84 5.82 -6.68
N VAL A 129 -7.60 4.98 -5.67
CA VAL A 129 -7.92 5.27 -4.27
C VAL A 129 -7.06 6.41 -3.72
N ARG A 130 -5.73 6.38 -3.94
CA ARG A 130 -4.78 7.33 -3.36
C ARG A 130 -4.79 8.73 -3.97
N HIS A 131 -5.24 8.86 -5.22
CA HIS A 131 -5.15 10.13 -5.94
C HIS A 131 -6.48 10.56 -6.55
N SER A 132 -7.22 9.65 -7.17
CA SER A 132 -8.40 10.02 -7.93
C SER A 132 -9.65 10.20 -7.04
N TYR A 133 -9.70 9.55 -5.88
CA TYR A 133 -10.82 9.72 -4.94
C TYR A 133 -10.87 11.13 -4.35
N GLU A 134 -9.71 11.76 -4.11
CA GLU A 134 -9.66 13.16 -3.67
C GLU A 134 -10.37 14.09 -4.66
N ILE A 135 -10.07 13.92 -5.96
CA ILE A 135 -10.69 14.71 -7.04
C ILE A 135 -12.18 14.39 -7.15
N LEU A 136 -12.55 13.11 -7.09
CA LEU A 136 -13.95 12.67 -7.22
C LEU A 136 -14.83 13.17 -6.08
N LEU A 137 -14.29 13.21 -4.87
CA LEU A 137 -15.03 13.46 -3.63
C LEU A 137 -14.76 14.86 -3.06
N ALA A 138 -14.11 15.76 -3.81
CA ALA A 138 -13.80 17.13 -3.37
C ALA A 138 -15.03 17.88 -2.84
N GLU A 139 -16.21 17.67 -3.44
CA GLU A 139 -17.47 18.30 -3.05
C GLU A 139 -18.31 17.46 -2.05
N ALA A 140 -17.82 16.28 -1.65
CA ALA A 140 -18.52 15.44 -0.68
C ALA A 140 -18.50 16.05 0.73
N ARG A 141 -19.37 15.55 1.62
CA ARG A 141 -19.41 15.99 3.03
C ARG A 141 -18.03 15.82 3.70
N PRO A 142 -17.64 16.70 4.66
CA PRO A 142 -16.32 16.65 5.29
C PRO A 142 -15.88 15.26 5.77
N LYS A 143 -16.78 14.54 6.47
CA LYS A 143 -16.50 13.17 6.96
C LYS A 143 -16.16 12.17 5.86
N VAL A 144 -16.77 12.30 4.67
CA VAL A 144 -16.49 11.42 3.53
C VAL A 144 -15.10 11.70 2.96
N ARG A 145 -14.72 12.98 2.87
CA ARG A 145 -13.39 13.38 2.39
C ARG A 145 -12.30 12.96 3.36
N GLU A 146 -12.52 13.15 4.66
CA GLU A 146 -11.59 12.71 5.71
C GLU A 146 -11.35 11.20 5.65
N ARG A 147 -12.43 10.42 5.50
CA ARG A 147 -12.33 8.97 5.31
C ARG A 147 -11.56 8.62 4.04
N ALA A 148 -11.84 9.29 2.91
CA ALA A 148 -11.11 9.06 1.67
C ALA A 148 -9.61 9.32 1.82
N HIS A 149 -9.24 10.41 2.49
CA HIS A 149 -7.84 10.75 2.77
C HIS A 149 -7.18 9.70 3.67
N ARG A 150 -7.83 9.31 4.77
CA ARG A 150 -7.29 8.29 5.68
C ARG A 150 -7.09 6.95 4.96
N LEU A 151 -8.04 6.54 4.13
CA LEU A 151 -7.90 5.29 3.37
C LEU A 151 -6.82 5.39 2.30
N ALA A 152 -6.64 6.56 1.67
CA ALA A 152 -5.54 6.80 0.73
C ALA A 152 -4.15 6.67 1.41
N GLU A 153 -4.02 7.05 2.68
CA GLU A 153 -2.76 6.94 3.42
C GLU A 153 -2.38 5.50 3.80
N CYS A 154 -3.37 4.63 4.00
CA CYS A 154 -3.15 3.23 4.38
C CYS A 154 -3.47 2.21 3.27
N THR A 155 -3.68 2.65 2.03
CA THR A 155 -3.84 1.76 0.87
C THR A 155 -2.52 1.63 0.13
N TYR A 156 -2.04 0.41 -0.03
CA TYR A 156 -0.76 0.08 -0.64
C TYR A 156 -0.92 -0.84 -1.85
N GLU A 157 -0.02 -0.70 -2.80
CA GLU A 157 0.20 -1.73 -3.81
C GLU A 157 0.89 -2.94 -3.17
N LEU A 158 0.61 -4.15 -3.66
CA LEU A 158 1.14 -5.39 -3.08
C LEU A 158 2.67 -5.37 -2.92
N THR A 159 3.41 -5.00 -3.97
CA THR A 159 4.88 -4.98 -3.91
C THR A 159 5.39 -3.81 -3.08
N GLU A 160 4.72 -2.66 -3.13
CA GLU A 160 4.99 -1.51 -2.24
C GLU A 160 4.87 -1.96 -0.77
N TYR A 161 3.80 -2.66 -0.41
CA TYR A 161 3.60 -3.14 0.95
C TYR A 161 4.67 -4.16 1.37
N LEU A 162 4.97 -5.14 0.52
CA LEU A 162 5.98 -6.16 0.80
C LEU A 162 7.36 -5.54 1.04
N VAL A 163 7.78 -4.62 0.17
CA VAL A 163 9.12 -4.04 0.22
C VAL A 163 9.21 -2.96 1.28
N ASP A 164 8.32 -1.96 1.24
CA ASP A 164 8.47 -0.75 2.03
C ASP A 164 7.89 -0.88 3.45
N VAL A 165 6.95 -1.81 3.67
CA VAL A 165 6.33 -2.03 4.99
C VAL A 165 6.82 -3.33 5.65
N LEU A 166 6.82 -4.44 4.93
CA LEU A 166 7.27 -5.74 5.49
C LEU A 166 8.79 -5.96 5.36
N GLY A 167 9.51 -5.13 4.60
CA GLY A 167 10.96 -5.24 4.46
C GLY A 167 11.42 -6.45 3.64
N VAL A 168 10.56 -6.97 2.76
CA VAL A 168 10.88 -8.11 1.89
C VAL A 168 11.81 -7.64 0.78
N ASP A 169 13.04 -8.14 0.78
CA ASP A 169 14.07 -7.83 -0.23
C ASP A 169 14.29 -8.96 -1.25
N SER A 170 13.75 -10.14 -0.99
CA SER A 170 13.93 -11.34 -1.79
C SER A 170 12.79 -12.34 -1.57
N THR A 171 12.51 -13.15 -2.60
CA THR A 171 11.56 -14.27 -2.54
C THR A 171 12.16 -15.48 -3.27
N ASP A 172 11.64 -16.67 -2.97
CA ASP A 172 12.04 -17.91 -3.66
C ASP A 172 11.41 -18.05 -5.05
N GLY A 173 10.66 -17.04 -5.50
CA GLY A 173 10.02 -17.00 -6.81
C GLY A 173 11.01 -17.21 -7.96
N ARG A 174 10.61 -18.07 -8.90
CA ARG A 174 11.30 -18.30 -10.18
C ARG A 174 10.28 -18.20 -11.30
N SER A 175 10.66 -17.55 -12.39
CA SER A 175 9.85 -17.51 -13.60
C SER A 175 10.69 -17.99 -14.76
N ASP A 176 10.20 -19.01 -15.46
CA ASP A 176 10.80 -19.51 -16.70
C ASP A 176 10.36 -18.68 -17.91
N GLN A 177 9.50 -17.67 -17.71
CA GLN A 177 9.04 -16.80 -18.77
C GLN A 177 10.10 -15.74 -19.09
N ARG A 178 10.37 -15.56 -20.38
CA ARG A 178 11.24 -14.50 -20.86
C ARG A 178 10.47 -13.18 -20.89
N ILE A 179 10.91 -12.19 -20.13
CA ILE A 179 10.40 -10.83 -20.25
C ILE A 179 10.95 -10.27 -21.57
N THR A 180 10.06 -10.00 -22.52
CA THR A 180 10.38 -9.44 -23.85
C THR A 180 9.91 -8.01 -23.99
#